data_AF-A0A9E2UVL3-F1
#
_entry.id   AF-A0A9E2UVL3-F1
#
_cell.length_a   1.000
_cell.length_b   1.000
_cell.length_c   1.000
_cell.angle_alpha   90.00
_cell.angle_beta   90.00
_cell.angle_gamma   90.00
#
_symmetry.space_group_name_H-M   'P 1'
#
loop_
_entity.id
_entity.type
_entity.pdbx_description
1 polymer ?
#
loop_
_entity_poly.entity_id
_entity_poly.type
_entity_poly.pdbx_seq_one_letter_code
_entity_poly.pdbx_strand_id
1 'polypeptide(L)' 'MRDKISACLTVGNEESNIRRCLESLKWVDEIVVVDSFSKDRTVDI' A
#
# COMPACT_ATOMS: atom_id res chain seq x y z
N MET A 1 -4.53 1.27 26.49
CA MET A 1 -3.94 1.68 25.20
C MET A 1 -3.93 0.47 24.29
N ARG A 2 -4.27 0.61 23.01
CA ARG A 2 -4.07 -0.46 22.03
C ARG A 2 -2.73 -0.26 21.33
N ASP A 3 -2.08 -1.36 20.98
CA ASP A 3 -0.87 -1.30 20.15
C ASP A 3 -1.22 -0.75 18.76
N LYS A 4 -0.27 -0.01 18.19
CA LYS A 4 -0.37 0.51 16.83
C LYS A 4 0.07 -0.55 15.83
N ILE A 5 -0.58 -0.58 14.68
CA ILE A 5 -0.29 -1.54 13.61
C ILE A 5 0.13 -0.78 12.36
N SER A 6 1.31 -1.14 11.83
CA SER A 6 1.82 -0.64 10.55
C SER A 6 1.77 -1.76 9.50
N ALA A 7 1.21 -1.47 8.33
CA ALA A 7 1.28 -2.35 7.16
C ALA A 7 2.45 -1.92 6.28
N CYS A 8 3.37 -2.84 5.98
CA CYS A 8 4.48 -2.61 5.05
C CYS A 8 4.26 -3.45 3.78
N LEU A 9 4.23 -2.79 2.62
CA LEU A 9 3.97 -3.42 1.33
C LEU A 9 5.14 -3.17 0.39
N THR A 10 5.65 -4.23 -0.22
CA THR A 10 6.53 -4.13 -1.40
C THR A 10 5.66 -4.28 -2.65
N VAL A 11 5.67 -3.28 -3.53
CA VAL A 11 4.74 -3.18 -4.66
C VAL A 11 5.52 -2.96 -5.96
N GLY A 12 5.03 -3.49 -7.09
CA GLY A 12 5.62 -3.25 -8.41
C GLY A 12 4.66 -3.60 -9.54
N ASN A 13 4.32 -2.63 -10.40
CA ASN A 13 3.36 -2.77 -11.51
C ASN A 13 1.98 -3.31 -11.09
N GLU A 14 1.37 -2.72 -10.06
CA GLU A 14 0.11 -3.13 -9.47
C GLU A 14 -1.02 -2.10 -9.66
N GLU A 15 -1.01 -1.28 -10.72
CA GLU A 15 -2.02 -0.21 -10.94
C GLU A 15 -3.47 -0.70 -10.84
N SER A 16 -3.72 -1.96 -11.21
CA SER A 16 -5.05 -2.58 -11.22
C SER A 16 -5.52 -3.01 -9.82
N ASN A 17 -4.62 -3.23 -8.86
CA ASN A 17 -4.94 -3.85 -7.58
C ASN A 17 -4.67 -2.96 -6.37
N ILE A 18 -3.64 -2.12 -6.44
CA ILE A 18 -3.10 -1.38 -5.30
C ILE A 18 -4.16 -0.50 -4.61
N ARG A 19 -5.07 0.15 -5.36
CA ARG A 19 -6.19 0.90 -4.76
C ARG A 19 -7.07 0.02 -3.88
N ARG A 20 -7.49 -1.14 -4.39
CA ARG A 20 -8.32 -2.09 -3.62
C ARG A 20 -7.55 -2.63 -2.40
N CYS A 21 -6.24 -2.85 -2.54
CA CYS A 21 -5.39 -3.28 -1.44
C CYS A 21 -5.33 -2.23 -0.32
N LEU A 22 -5.05 -0.97 -0.65
CA LEU A 22 -5.00 0.13 0.32
C LEU A 22 -6.36 0.35 1.02
N GLU A 23 -7.47 0.24 0.27
CA GLU A 23 -8.82 0.31 0.84
C GLU A 23 -9.08 -0.77 1.90
N SER A 24 -8.59 -2.00 1.65
CA SER A 24 -8.72 -3.11 2.62
C SER A 24 -7.87 -2.95 3.88
N LEU A 25 -6.89 -2.04 3.84
CA LEU A 25 -5.96 -1.76 4.94
C LEU A 25 -6.36 -0.53 5.78
N LYS A 26 -7.48 0.14 5.51
CA LYS A 26 -7.93 1.34 6.26
C LYS A 26 -8.09 1.16 7.77
N TRP A 27 -8.01 -0.06 8.29
CA TRP A 27 -8.08 -0.37 9.71
C TRP A 27 -6.72 -0.23 10.44
N VAL A 28 -5.60 -0.16 9.71
CA VAL A 28 -4.27 0.03 10.31
C VAL A 28 -4.01 1.51 10.62
N ASP A 29 -3.02 1.77 11.48
CA ASP A 29 -2.66 3.12 11.89
C ASP A 29 -1.69 3.79 10.91
N GLU A 30 -0.92 3.00 10.16
CA GLU A 30 0.10 3.45 9.21
C GLU A 30 0.25 2.46 8.05
N ILE A 31 0.43 2.97 6.83
CA ILE A 31 0.75 2.19 5.64
C ILE A 31 2.05 2.71 5.05
N VAL A 32 3.04 1.83 4.88
CA VAL A 32 4.31 2.09 4.20
C VAL A 32 4.34 1.30 2.89
N VAL A 33 4.46 2.01 1.77
CA VAL A 33 4.58 1.40 0.44
C VAL A 33 6.00 1.57 -0.06
N VAL A 34 6.65 0.46 -0.38
CA VAL A 34 7.96 0.40 -1.01
C VAL A 34 7.77 -0.01 -2.47
N ASP A 35 7.85 0.97 -3.37
CA ASP A 35 7.75 0.72 -4.80
C ASP A 35 9.05 0.09 -5.35
N SER A 36 8.89 -0.95 -6.16
CA SER A 36 9.96 -1.71 -6.83
C SER A 36 10.18 -1.22 -8.26
N PHE A 37 10.25 0.11 -8.44
CA PHE A 37 10.49 0.80 -9.70
C PHE A 37 9.41 0.55 -10.77
N SER A 38 8.14 0.67 -10.37
CA SER A 38 6.99 0.50 -11.26
C SER A 38 7.13 1.33 -12.56
N LYS A 39 6.64 0.77 -13.66
CA LYS A 39 6.58 1.38 -14.99
C LYS A 39 5.16 1.74 -15.42
N ASP A 40 4.18 1.33 -14.63
CA ASP A 40 2.79 1.72 -14.74
C ASP A 40 2.47 2.87 -13.76
N ARG A 41 1.19 3.14 -13.55
CA ARG A 41 0.71 4.21 -12.66
C ARG A 41 0.50 3.76 -11.20
N THR A 42 1.19 2.72 -10.75
CA THR A 42 1.09 2.25 -9.34
C THR A 42 1.33 3.37 -8.32
N VAL A 43 2.22 4.30 -8.62
CA VAL A 43 2.62 5.38 -7.70
C VAL A 43 1.71 6.61 -7.72
N ASP A 44 0.76 6.70 -8.66
CA ASP A 44 -0.10 7.88 -8.86
C ASP A 44 -1.34 7.90 -7.94
N ILE A 45 -1.31 7.18 -6.81
CA ILE A 45 -2.50 6.73 -6.07
C ILE A 45 -2.69 7.43 -4.73
#